data_AF-A0A9W7ZMW9-F1
#
_entry.id   AF-A0A9W7ZMW9-F1
#
_cell.length_a   1.000
_cell.length_b   1.000
_cell.length_c   1.000
_cell.angle_alpha   90.00
_cell.angle_beta   90.00
_cell.angle_gamma   90.00
#
_symmetry.space_group_name_H-M   'P 1'
#
loop_
_entity.id
_entity.type
_entity.pdbx_description
1 polymer ?
#
loop_
_entity_poly.entity_id
_entity_poly.type
_entity_poly.pdbx_seq_one_letter_code
_entity_poly.pdbx_strand_id
1 'polypeptide(L)' 'MNLLRDKSKNIQYEAFHVFKIFVANPNKSKPVYEILRKNKERLLDFLSNFQNDRKDDEQFGDEKAFLIKQIKAMN' A
#
# COMPACT_ATOMS: atom_id res chain seq x y z
N MET A 1 -4.96 3.15 8.13
CA MET A 1 -4.63 1.91 7.39
C MET A 1 -5.31 0.66 7.97
N ASN A 2 -6.28 0.80 8.89
CA ASN A 2 -6.85 -0.36 9.60
C ASN A 2 -7.63 -1.30 8.69
N LEU A 3 -8.33 -0.77 7.68
CA LEU A 3 -9.11 -1.56 6.73
C LEU A 3 -8.26 -2.46 5.83
N LEU A 4 -6.96 -2.17 5.66
CA LEU A 4 -6.03 -3.09 4.99
C LEU A 4 -5.83 -4.40 5.77
N ARG A 5 -6.19 -4.42 7.05
CA ARG A 5 -6.11 -5.58 7.95
C ARG A 5 -7.49 -6.11 8.34
N ASP A 6 -8.54 -5.72 7.62
CA ASP A 6 -9.90 -6.21 7.87
C ASP A 6 -9.98 -7.74 7.73
N LYS A 7 -10.97 -8.40 8.34
CA LYS A 7 -11.13 -9.86 8.18
C LYS A 7 -11.56 -10.25 6.77
N SER A 8 -12.27 -9.37 6.06
CA SER A 8 -12.74 -9.60 4.69
C SER A 8 -11.66 -9.24 3.67
N LYS A 9 -11.26 -10.22 2.84
CA LYS A 9 -10.32 -9.98 1.72
C LYS A 9 -10.83 -8.94 0.72
N ASN A 10 -12.15 -8.86 0.51
CA ASN A 10 -12.72 -7.86 -0.39
C ASN A 10 -12.60 -6.44 0.19
N ILE A 11 -12.86 -6.27 1.49
CA ILE A 11 -12.68 -4.97 2.17
C ILE A 11 -11.22 -4.55 2.13
N GLN A 12 -10.30 -5.49 2.39
CA GLN A 12 -8.86 -5.22 2.27
C GLN A 12 -8.48 -4.75 0.85
N TYR A 13 -9.04 -5.37 -0.18
CA TYR A 13 -8.76 -5.05 -1.58
C TYR A 13 -9.27 -3.66 -1.96
N GLU A 14 -10.51 -3.31 -1.58
CA GLU A 14 -11.03 -1.94 -1.78
C GLU A 14 -10.24 -0.90 -0.97
N ALA A 15 -9.83 -1.24 0.25
CA ALA A 15 -8.97 -0.39 1.06
C ALA A 15 -7.58 -0.18 0.43
N PHE A 16 -7.07 -1.17 -0.32
CA PHE A 16 -5.83 -1.03 -1.09
C PHE A 16 -5.97 0.01 -2.20
N HIS A 17 -7.09 0.01 -2.94
CA HIS A 17 -7.35 1.01 -3.98
C HIS A 17 -7.47 2.43 -3.44
N VAL A 18 -7.98 2.61 -2.23
CA VAL A 18 -7.94 3.92 -1.56
C VAL A 18 -6.53 4.25 -1.08
N PHE A 19 -5.84 3.30 -0.46
CA PHE A 19 -4.48 3.47 0.06
C PHE A 19 -3.48 3.87 -1.04
N LYS A 20 -3.57 3.27 -2.23
CA LYS A 20 -2.65 3.54 -3.34
C LYS A 20 -2.63 5.01 -3.74
N ILE A 21 -3.78 5.69 -3.67
CA ILE A 21 -3.91 7.13 -4.02
C ILE A 21 -3.06 7.99 -3.07
N PHE A 22 -3.04 7.67 -1.77
CA PHE A 22 -2.23 8.42 -0.79
C PHE A 22 -0.72 8.26 -1.02
N VAL A 23 -0.28 7.07 -1.44
CA VAL A 23 1.14 6.78 -1.70
C VAL A 23 1.57 7.29 -3.08
N ALA A 24 0.70 7.21 -4.08
CA ALA A 24 0.98 7.65 -5.45
C ALA A 24 0.96 9.17 -5.62
N ASN A 25 0.27 9.91 -4.74
CA ASN A 25 0.22 11.37 -4.80
C ASN A 25 1.65 11.97 -4.73
N PRO A 26 2.17 12.66 -5.75
CA PRO A 26 3.49 13.28 -5.69
C PRO A 26 3.54 14.46 -4.70
N ASN A 27 2.41 15.13 -4.50
CA ASN A 27 2.26 16.30 -3.63
C ASN A 27 1.59 15.90 -2.30
N LYS A 28 2.18 14.95 -1.59
CA LYS A 28 1.64 14.48 -0.29
C LYS A 28 1.68 15.62 0.72
N SER A 29 0.62 15.77 1.51
CA SER A 29 0.67 16.67 2.66
C SER A 29 1.69 16.17 3.69
N LYS A 30 2.32 17.09 4.42
CA LYS A 30 3.32 16.75 5.45
C LYS A 30 2.81 15.69 6.45
N PRO A 31 1.57 15.75 6.97
CA PRO A 31 1.06 14.72 7.87
C PRO A 31 0.98 13.32 7.23
N VAL A 32 0.57 13.23 5.96
CA VAL A 32 0.49 11.95 5.23
C VAL A 32 1.89 11.38 5.04
N TYR A 33 2.84 12.21 4.61
CA TYR A 33 4.24 11.80 4.44
C TYR A 33 4.82 11.24 5.75
N GLU A 34 4.66 11.95 6.87
CA GLU A 34 5.17 11.50 8.17
C GLU A 34 4.55 10.18 8.62
N ILE A 35 3.25 9.96 8.40
CA ILE A 35 2.60 8.69 8.73
C ILE A 35 3.20 7.54 7.91
N LEU A 36 3.38 7.73 6.60
CA LEU A 36 3.96 6.73 5.73
C LEU A 36 5.41 6.43 6.12
N ARG A 37 6.22 7.47 6.36
CA ARG A 37 7.61 7.36 6.78
C ARG A 37 7.77 6.62 8.10
N LYS A 38 7.00 7.00 9.13
CA LYS A 38 7.05 6.35 10.46
C LYS A 38 6.67 4.86 10.41
N ASN A 39 5.88 4.45 9.43
CA ASN A 39 5.43 3.06 9.27
C ASN A 39 6.13 2.33 8.12
N LYS A 40 7.19 2.91 7.53
CA LYS A 40 7.83 2.44 6.29
C LYS A 40 8.14 0.95 6.31
N GLU A 41 8.89 0.46 7.28
CA GLU A 41 9.31 -0.95 7.34
C GLU A 41 8.12 -1.90 7.45
N ARG A 42 7.16 -1.58 8.34
CA ARG A 42 5.94 -2.38 8.52
C ARG A 42 5.06 -2.40 7.28
N LEU A 43 5.03 -1.31 6.51
CA LEU A 43 4.30 -1.23 5.24
C LEU A 43 4.97 -2.06 4.15
N LEU A 44 6.30 -2.05 4.07
CA LEU A 44 7.03 -2.84 3.08
C LEU A 44 6.86 -4.34 3.32
N ASP A 45 6.97 -4.77 4.57
CA ASP A 45 6.72 -6.17 4.95
C ASP A 45 5.27 -6.58 4.66
N PHE A 46 4.31 -5.74 5.06
CA PHE A 46 2.89 -5.99 4.81
C PHE A 46 2.58 -6.11 3.32
N LEU A 47 2.99 -5.13 2.49
CA LEU A 47 2.70 -5.11 1.06
C LEU A 47 3.36 -6.28 0.30
N SER A 48 4.55 -6.73 0.73
CA SER A 48 5.22 -7.88 0.12
C SER A 48 4.42 -9.18 0.30
N ASN A 49 3.62 -9.27 1.36
CA ASN A 49 2.81 -10.44 1.70
C ASN A 49 1.31 -10.24 1.39
N PHE A 50 0.90 -9.06 0.93
CA PHE A 50 -0.51 -8.71 0.78
C PHE A 50 -1.14 -9.38 -0.46
N GLN A 51 -2.15 -10.22 -0.22
CA GLN A 51 -2.99 -10.94 -1.20
C GLN A 51 -2.22 -11.57 -2.37
N ASN A 52 -1.10 -12.25 -2.07
CA ASN A 52 -0.27 -12.94 -3.08
C ASN A 52 -0.98 -14.13 -3.77
N ASP A 53 -2.14 -14.54 -3.27
CA ASP A 53 -2.99 -15.55 -3.88
C ASP A 53 -3.72 -15.06 -5.14
N ARG A 54 -3.82 -13.75 -5.36
CA ARG A 54 -4.47 -13.12 -6.53
C ARG A 54 -3.50 -13.01 -7.71
N LYS A 55 -3.16 -14.15 -8.32
CA LYS A 55 -2.12 -14.26 -9.37
C LYS A 55 -2.61 -13.91 -10.79
N ASP A 56 -3.92 -13.91 -11.00
CA ASP A 56 -4.61 -13.61 -12.26
C ASP A 56 -4.83 -12.09 -12.48
N ASP A 57 -4.58 -11.28 -11.45
CA ASP A 57 -4.69 -9.82 -11.49
C ASP A 57 -3.30 -9.18 -11.64
N GLU A 58 -2.78 -9.18 -12.87
CA GLU A 58 -1.47 -8.59 -13.20
C GLU A 58 -1.41 -7.10 -12.81
N GLN A 59 -2.50 -6.36 -13.04
CA GLN A 59 -2.59 -4.95 -12.68
C GLN A 59 -2.38 -4.73 -11.19
N PHE A 60 -3.02 -5.53 -10.33
CA PHE A 60 -2.80 -5.46 -8.88
C PHE A 60 -1.35 -5.76 -8.50
N GLY A 61 -0.72 -6.74 -9.16
CA GLY A 61 0.70 -7.05 -8.98
C GLY A 61 1.61 -5.84 -9.26
N ASP A 62 1.40 -5.18 -10.41
CA ASP A 62 2.15 -4.00 -10.83
C ASP A 62 1.93 -2.80 -9.91
N GLU A 63 0.67 -2.54 -9.55
CA GLU A 63 0.32 -1.48 -8.60
C GLU A 63 1.02 -1.71 -7.25
N LYS A 64 0.99 -2.94 -6.73
CA LYS A 64 1.65 -3.28 -5.47
C LYS A 64 3.17 -3.09 -5.55
N ALA A 65 3.80 -3.53 -6.63
CA ALA A 65 5.23 -3.34 -6.87
C ALA A 65 5.60 -1.84 -6.94
N PHE A 66 4.77 -1.03 -7.62
CA PHE A 66 4.93 0.42 -7.66
C PHE A 66 4.85 1.06 -6.27
N LEU A 67 3.86 0.72 -5.45
CA LEU A 67 3.74 1.27 -4.09
C LEU A 67 4.93 0.90 -3.21
N ILE A 68 5.42 -0.35 -3.29
CA ILE A 68 6.62 -0.80 -2.58
C ILE A 68 7.83 0.06 -2.98
N LYS A 69 8.02 0.32 -4.27
CA LYS A 69 9.11 1.18 -4.78
C LYS A 69 9.00 2.60 -4.23
N GLN A 70 7.80 3.19 -4.25
CA GLN A 70 7.55 4.53 -3.73
C GLN A 70 7.85 4.64 -2.24
N ILE A 71 7.38 3.68 -1.44
CA ILE A 71 7.60 3.67 0.02
C ILE A 71 9.08 3.45 0.35
N LYS A 72 9.79 2.58 -0.39
CA LYS A 72 11.25 2.39 -0.23
C LYS A 72 12.04 3.68 -0.42
N ALA A 73 11.63 4.52 -1.38
CA ALA A 73 12.29 5.78 -1.72
C ALA A 73 12.03 6.93 -0.73
N MET A 74 11.15 6.77 0.26
CA MET A 74 10.90 7.81 1.28
C MET A 74 12.03 7.84 2.31
N ASN A 75 12.57 9.02 2.59
CA ASN A 75 13.64 9.27 3.58
C ASN A 75 13.06 9.74 4.92
#